data_AF-A0A0C2FSY3-F1
#
_entry.id   AF-A0A0C2FSY3-F1
#
_cell.length_a   1.000
_cell.length_b   1.000
_cell.length_c   1.000
_cell.angle_alpha   90.00
_cell.angle_beta   90.00
_cell.angle_gamma   90.00
#
_symmetry.space_group_name_H-M   'P 1'
#
loop_
_entity.id
_entity.type
_entity.pdbx_description
1 polymer ?
#
loop_
_entity_poly.entity_id
_entity_poly.type
_entity_poly.pdbx_seq_one_letter_code
_entity_poly.pdbx_strand_id
1 'polypeptide(L)'
;MDVSLRFKTRRPTGTLLTIQSEEDDLLALKIEDGVLVAFAGDDRASLELASAADEQWHYVSVRKTKEILRVDVDDLHSKEEKRNNGDEVTPGEMARILFGRHEDASFVGCVGDVSYNGELLDFAKAKINEISLTGCSLAADVIKTTVSPTEASAAPSEAPANLVTEAVTTVAPTEAEACSECKKQLVANDYEHNNYHKYNKYNY
;
A
#
# COMPACT_ATOMS: atom_id res chain seq x y z
N MET A 1 -13.91 11.84 -11.71
CA MET A 1 -13.64 10.52 -11.12
C MET A 1 -12.34 10.61 -10.34
N ASP A 2 -12.37 10.15 -9.10
CA ASP A 2 -11.21 10.10 -8.22
C ASP A 2 -11.13 8.68 -7.64
N VAL A 3 -9.94 8.08 -7.62
CA VAL A 3 -9.72 6.76 -7.02
C VAL A 3 -8.37 6.78 -6.32
N SER A 4 -8.29 6.21 -5.12
CA SER A 4 -7.03 5.97 -4.43
C SER A 4 -6.95 4.54 -3.93
N LEU A 5 -5.74 4.02 -3.77
CA LEU A 5 -5.48 2.72 -3.18
C LEU A 5 -4.05 2.67 -2.64
N ARG A 6 -3.75 1.67 -1.80
CA ARG A 6 -2.38 1.22 -1.60
C ARG A 6 -2.12 -0.13 -2.26
N PHE A 7 -0.90 -0.35 -2.71
CA PHE A 7 -0.48 -1.64 -3.24
C PHE A 7 0.93 -2.01 -2.79
N LYS A 8 1.24 -3.30 -2.84
CA LYS A 8 2.58 -3.87 -2.59
C LYS A 8 2.85 -4.97 -3.62
N THR A 9 3.95 -4.91 -4.35
CA THR A 9 4.32 -5.93 -5.35
C THR A 9 5.83 -6.08 -5.52
N ARG A 10 6.25 -7.23 -6.07
CA ARG A 10 7.59 -7.47 -6.64
C ARG A 10 7.56 -7.63 -8.16
N ARG A 11 6.39 -7.56 -8.80
CA ARG A 11 6.25 -7.71 -10.26
C ARG A 11 6.27 -6.33 -10.91
N PRO A 12 7.14 -6.09 -11.91
CA PRO A 12 7.19 -4.81 -12.62
C PRO A 12 6.03 -4.61 -13.59
N THR A 13 5.19 -5.64 -13.83
CA THR A 13 4.09 -5.58 -14.80
C THR A 13 2.81 -6.19 -14.22
N GLY A 14 1.66 -5.52 -14.43
CA GLY A 14 0.32 -6.04 -14.12
C GLY A 14 -0.75 -4.95 -13.94
N THR A 15 -2.02 -5.29 -14.10
CA THR A 15 -3.14 -4.34 -13.88
C THR A 15 -3.57 -4.33 -12.42
N LEU A 16 -3.43 -3.18 -11.76
CA LEU A 16 -3.83 -2.98 -10.36
C LEU A 16 -5.34 -2.85 -10.23
N LEU A 17 -5.93 -2.01 -11.09
CA LEU A 17 -7.33 -1.60 -11.02
C LEU A 17 -7.85 -1.24 -12.43
N THR A 18 -9.09 -1.64 -12.73
CA THR A 18 -9.85 -1.12 -13.87
C THR A 18 -11.26 -0.73 -13.42
N ILE A 19 -11.74 0.42 -13.89
CA ILE A 19 -13.12 0.87 -13.73
C ILE A 19 -13.79 0.81 -15.10
N GLN A 20 -14.84 0.03 -15.23
CA GLN A 20 -15.54 -0.26 -16.49
C GLN A 20 -16.99 0.22 -16.44
N SER A 21 -17.51 0.70 -17.57
CA SER A 21 -18.96 0.81 -17.79
C SER A 21 -19.52 -0.58 -18.17
N GLU A 22 -20.65 -0.63 -18.90
CA GLU A 22 -21.09 -1.85 -19.57
C GLU A 22 -20.31 -2.11 -20.87
N GLU A 23 -19.81 -1.06 -21.51
CA GLU A 23 -19.25 -1.08 -22.88
C GLU A 23 -17.73 -0.86 -22.92
N ASP A 24 -17.17 -0.01 -22.05
CA ASP A 24 -15.78 0.49 -22.15
C ASP A 24 -15.02 0.50 -20.80
N ASP A 25 -13.68 0.55 -20.88
CA ASP A 25 -12.81 0.89 -19.75
C ASP A 25 -12.78 2.42 -19.53
N LEU A 26 -13.40 2.88 -18.43
CA LEU A 26 -13.43 4.29 -18.05
C LEU A 26 -12.09 4.77 -17.48
N LEU A 27 -11.38 3.89 -16.76
CA LEU A 27 -10.06 4.16 -16.17
C LEU A 27 -9.33 2.84 -15.92
N ALA A 28 -8.05 2.73 -16.26
CA ALA A 28 -7.19 1.64 -15.82
C ALA A 28 -5.92 2.18 -15.16
N LEU A 29 -5.44 1.51 -14.11
CA LEU A 29 -4.15 1.74 -13.46
C LEU A 29 -3.32 0.45 -13.56
N LYS A 30 -2.17 0.55 -14.21
CA LYS A 30 -1.23 -0.55 -14.46
C LYS A 30 0.14 -0.19 -13.91
N ILE A 31 0.92 -1.22 -13.57
CA ILE A 31 2.37 -1.11 -13.51
C ILE A 31 2.93 -1.72 -14.80
N GLU A 32 3.85 -1.02 -15.45
CA GLU A 32 4.48 -1.39 -16.73
C GLU A 32 5.99 -1.17 -16.60
N ASP A 33 6.79 -2.24 -16.67
CA ASP A 33 8.25 -2.22 -16.49
C ASP A 33 8.73 -1.44 -15.23
N GLY A 34 7.94 -1.47 -14.15
CA GLY A 34 8.21 -0.81 -12.87
C GLY A 34 7.68 0.63 -12.76
N VAL A 35 7.13 1.17 -13.85
CA VAL A 35 6.52 2.51 -13.97
C VAL A 35 5.02 2.42 -13.67
N LEU A 36 4.45 3.40 -12.96
CA LEU A 36 2.99 3.47 -12.78
C LEU A 36 2.33 4.25 -13.92
N VAL A 37 1.24 3.69 -14.46
CA VAL A 37 0.61 4.16 -15.69
C VAL A 37 -0.90 4.15 -15.54
N ALA A 38 -1.52 5.32 -15.68
CA ALA A 38 -2.96 5.45 -15.78
C ALA A 38 -3.38 5.64 -17.25
N PHE A 39 -4.49 5.02 -17.62
CA PHE A 39 -5.13 5.10 -18.93
C PHE A 39 -6.59 5.54 -18.79
N ALA A 40 -7.05 6.43 -19.67
CA ALA A 40 -8.44 6.86 -19.73
C ALA A 40 -8.85 7.03 -21.21
N GLY A 41 -9.36 5.95 -21.82
CA GLY A 41 -9.37 5.82 -23.28
C GLY A 41 -7.95 5.87 -23.83
N ASP A 42 -7.73 6.66 -24.89
CA ASP A 42 -6.41 6.86 -25.51
C ASP A 42 -5.46 7.76 -24.68
N ASP A 43 -5.95 8.46 -23.65
CA ASP A 43 -5.09 9.32 -22.82
C ASP A 43 -4.28 8.49 -21.82
N ARG A 44 -2.97 8.74 -21.72
CA ARG A 44 -2.02 8.01 -20.85
C ARG A 44 -1.21 8.96 -19.98
N ALA A 45 -1.22 8.75 -18.66
CA ALA A 45 -0.36 9.44 -17.70
C ALA A 45 0.67 8.46 -17.11
N SER A 46 1.96 8.73 -17.31
CA SER A 46 3.07 7.85 -16.92
C SER A 46 3.92 8.51 -15.83
N LEU A 47 4.03 7.88 -14.66
CA LEU A 47 4.85 8.35 -13.56
C LEU A 47 6.03 7.38 -13.33
N GLU A 48 7.21 7.80 -13.77
CA GLU A 48 8.46 7.09 -13.51
C GLU A 48 8.84 7.19 -12.03
N LEU A 49 9.06 6.02 -11.44
CA LEU A 49 9.57 5.82 -10.08
C LEU A 49 10.83 4.95 -10.20
N ALA A 50 11.75 5.05 -9.25
CA ALA A 50 12.99 4.24 -9.29
C ALA A 50 12.70 2.73 -9.34
N SER A 51 11.62 2.29 -8.67
CA SER A 51 10.85 1.09 -8.96
C SER A 51 9.58 1.13 -8.10
N ALA A 52 8.41 0.91 -8.68
CA ALA A 52 7.16 0.69 -7.91
C ALA A 52 6.96 -0.79 -7.51
N ALA A 53 7.96 -1.64 -7.72
CA ALA A 53 7.92 -3.09 -7.51
C ALA A 53 9.00 -3.57 -6.51
N ASP A 54 9.16 -2.83 -5.40
CA ASP A 54 10.21 -2.99 -4.38
C ASP A 54 9.77 -3.76 -3.11
N GLU A 55 8.56 -4.34 -3.14
CA GLU A 55 7.90 -4.96 -1.99
C GLU A 55 7.55 -4.02 -0.81
N GLN A 56 7.59 -2.71 -1.00
CA GLN A 56 7.03 -1.76 -0.02
C GLN A 56 5.55 -1.45 -0.35
N TRP A 57 4.88 -0.79 0.61
CA TRP A 57 3.56 -0.24 0.38
C TRP A 57 3.67 1.14 -0.25
N HIS A 58 3.12 1.30 -1.44
CA HIS A 58 2.92 2.60 -2.07
C HIS A 58 1.44 2.98 -2.01
N TYR A 59 1.17 4.25 -1.71
CA TYR A 59 -0.14 4.88 -1.88
C TYR A 59 -0.18 5.57 -3.24
N VAL A 60 -1.22 5.32 -4.02
CA VAL A 60 -1.43 5.93 -5.32
C VAL A 60 -2.84 6.46 -5.43
N SER A 61 -2.99 7.66 -5.97
CA SER A 61 -4.28 8.21 -6.38
C SER A 61 -4.27 8.58 -7.86
N VAL A 62 -5.42 8.41 -8.51
CA VAL A 62 -5.63 8.73 -9.91
C VAL A 62 -6.89 9.58 -10.02
N ARG A 63 -6.73 10.76 -10.61
CA ARG A 63 -7.81 11.72 -10.83
C ARG A 63 -8.05 11.91 -12.32
N LYS A 64 -9.23 11.51 -12.79
CA LYS A 64 -9.73 11.72 -14.16
C LYS A 64 -10.80 12.81 -14.15
N THR A 65 -10.59 13.86 -14.92
CA THR A 65 -11.62 14.87 -15.28
C THR A 65 -11.83 14.87 -16.80
N LYS A 66 -12.59 15.84 -17.33
CA LYS A 66 -12.64 16.11 -18.78
C LYS A 66 -11.32 16.63 -19.34
N GLU A 67 -10.53 17.32 -18.53
CA GLU A 67 -9.39 18.12 -18.99
C GLU A 67 -8.04 17.50 -18.63
N ILE A 68 -7.97 16.75 -17.52
CA ILE A 68 -6.73 16.18 -16.98
C ILE A 68 -6.89 14.71 -16.57
N LEU A 69 -5.80 13.97 -16.75
CA LEU A 69 -5.54 12.68 -16.12
C LEU A 69 -4.30 12.85 -15.26
N ARG A 70 -4.45 12.65 -13.95
CA ARG A 70 -3.38 12.84 -12.96
C ARG A 70 -3.15 11.58 -12.16
N VAL A 71 -1.88 11.28 -11.87
CA VAL A 71 -1.41 10.21 -11.00
C VAL A 71 -0.50 10.82 -9.94
N ASP A 72 -0.82 10.59 -8.67
CA ASP A 72 0.00 10.96 -7.52
C ASP A 72 0.43 9.69 -6.76
N VAL A 73 1.67 9.66 -6.25
CA VAL A 73 2.25 8.53 -5.51
C VAL A 73 3.01 9.02 -4.28
N ASP A 74 2.70 8.40 -3.14
CA ASP A 74 3.31 8.59 -1.81
C ASP A 74 3.39 10.05 -1.34
N ASP A 75 2.51 10.93 -1.85
CA ASP A 75 2.54 12.39 -1.68
C ASP A 75 3.87 13.08 -2.11
N LEU A 76 4.75 12.35 -2.80
CA LEU A 76 6.09 12.78 -3.23
C LEU A 76 6.19 13.01 -4.74
N HIS A 77 5.43 12.25 -5.53
CA HIS A 77 5.55 12.19 -6.97
C HIS A 77 4.18 12.43 -7.63
N SER A 78 4.12 13.33 -8.61
CA SER A 78 2.88 13.70 -9.31
C SER A 78 3.14 13.84 -10.80
N LYS A 79 2.27 13.23 -11.61
CA LYS A 79 2.22 13.40 -13.07
C LYS A 79 0.81 13.80 -13.47
N GLU A 80 0.69 14.92 -14.18
CA GLU A 80 -0.56 15.38 -14.78
C GLU A 80 -0.37 15.46 -16.29
N GLU A 81 -1.31 14.92 -17.05
CA GLU A 81 -1.38 15.01 -18.51
C GLU A 81 -2.73 15.59 -18.93
N LYS A 82 -2.73 16.38 -20.00
CA LYS A 82 -3.96 16.91 -20.58
C LYS A 82 -4.67 15.84 -21.39
N ARG A 83 -5.98 15.80 -21.25
CA ARG A 83 -6.85 14.86 -21.97
C ARG A 83 -7.28 15.40 -23.30
N ASN A 84 -7.17 14.58 -24.33
CA ASN A 84 -7.64 14.88 -25.67
C ASN A 84 -9.11 14.45 -25.82
N ASN A 85 -9.50 13.37 -25.14
CA ASN A 85 -10.86 12.89 -25.14
C ASN A 85 -11.57 13.34 -23.85
N GLY A 86 -12.45 14.33 -23.95
CA GLY A 86 -13.17 14.93 -22.82
C GLY A 86 -14.35 14.11 -22.31
N ASP A 87 -14.27 12.77 -22.38
CA ASP A 87 -15.33 11.89 -21.89
C ASP A 87 -15.55 12.10 -20.38
N GLU A 88 -16.82 12.15 -20.00
CA GLU A 88 -17.24 12.32 -18.62
C GLU A 88 -18.14 11.14 -18.25
N VAL A 89 -17.70 10.39 -17.25
CA VAL A 89 -18.49 9.32 -16.64
C VAL A 89 -19.76 9.95 -16.09
N THR A 90 -20.91 9.52 -16.61
CA THR A 90 -22.16 10.21 -16.30
C THR A 90 -22.61 9.92 -14.86
N PRO A 91 -23.04 10.93 -14.08
CA PRO A 91 -23.51 10.68 -12.71
C PRO A 91 -24.71 9.73 -12.69
N GLY A 92 -24.53 8.55 -12.10
CA GLY A 92 -25.54 7.47 -12.06
C GLY A 92 -25.25 6.29 -13.00
N GLU A 93 -24.21 6.37 -13.81
CA GLU A 93 -23.72 5.24 -14.62
C GLU A 93 -23.16 4.11 -13.73
N MET A 94 -23.56 2.87 -14.02
CA MET A 94 -23.20 1.71 -13.21
C MET A 94 -21.77 1.23 -13.51
N ALA A 95 -20.79 1.89 -12.89
CA ALA A 95 -19.40 1.47 -12.99
C ALA A 95 -19.12 0.17 -12.19
N ARG A 96 -18.39 -0.75 -12.81
CA ARG A 96 -17.78 -1.93 -12.16
C ARG A 96 -16.31 -1.62 -11.88
N ILE A 97 -15.86 -1.85 -10.65
CA ILE A 97 -14.44 -1.75 -10.27
C ILE A 97 -13.88 -3.16 -10.13
N LEU A 98 -12.85 -3.46 -10.92
CA LEU A 98 -12.13 -4.72 -10.94
C LEU A 98 -10.71 -4.49 -10.41
N PHE A 99 -10.16 -5.49 -9.73
CA PHE A 99 -8.84 -5.42 -9.11
C PHE A 99 -7.98 -6.59 -9.56
N GLY A 100 -6.70 -6.33 -9.75
CA GLY A 100 -5.66 -7.34 -9.93
C GLY A 100 -5.70 -8.15 -11.24
N ARG A 101 -6.71 -7.96 -12.09
CA ARG A 101 -6.84 -8.62 -13.38
C ARG A 101 -7.64 -7.79 -14.37
N HIS A 102 -7.10 -7.63 -15.57
CA HIS A 102 -7.79 -7.06 -16.72
C HIS A 102 -7.18 -7.66 -17.99
N GLU A 103 -8.01 -8.14 -18.90
CA GLU A 103 -7.61 -8.86 -20.12
C GLU A 103 -6.56 -9.97 -19.86
N ASP A 104 -5.37 -9.86 -20.45
CA ASP A 104 -4.23 -10.77 -20.31
C ASP A 104 -3.27 -10.37 -19.17
N ALA A 105 -3.40 -9.17 -18.62
CA ALA A 105 -2.55 -8.63 -17.55
C ALA A 105 -3.12 -8.94 -16.16
N SER A 106 -2.43 -9.83 -15.43
CA SER A 106 -2.74 -10.13 -14.02
C SER A 106 -1.65 -9.60 -13.09
N PHE A 107 -2.06 -8.90 -12.04
CA PHE A 107 -1.19 -8.42 -10.97
C PHE A 107 -0.99 -9.51 -9.91
N VAL A 108 0.23 -9.57 -9.37
CA VAL A 108 0.56 -10.45 -8.23
C VAL A 108 1.18 -9.58 -7.16
N GLY A 109 0.43 -9.38 -6.09
CA GLY A 109 0.76 -8.44 -5.03
C GLY A 109 -0.41 -8.34 -4.06
N CYS A 110 -0.48 -7.22 -3.35
CA CYS A 110 -1.62 -6.85 -2.54
C CYS A 110 -2.19 -5.51 -2.99
N VAL A 111 -3.49 -5.34 -2.81
CA VAL A 111 -4.21 -4.07 -2.94
C VAL A 111 -5.00 -3.87 -1.64
N GLY A 112 -5.07 -2.64 -1.15
CA GLY A 112 -5.79 -2.30 0.07
C GLY A 112 -6.23 -0.84 0.09
N ASP A 113 -7.04 -0.50 1.08
CA ASP A 113 -7.50 0.85 1.42
C ASP A 113 -8.03 1.64 0.20
N VAL A 114 -8.75 0.94 -0.69
CA VAL A 114 -9.25 1.53 -1.93
C VAL A 114 -10.39 2.49 -1.63
N SER A 115 -10.28 3.74 -2.06
CA SER A 115 -11.40 4.69 -2.09
C SER A 115 -11.81 5.02 -3.52
N TYR A 116 -13.12 5.19 -3.76
CA TYR A 116 -13.67 5.64 -5.03
C TYR A 116 -14.57 6.86 -4.81
N ASN A 117 -14.25 7.98 -5.45
CA ASN A 117 -14.87 9.29 -5.25
C ASN A 117 -15.03 9.69 -3.75
N GLY A 118 -14.07 9.29 -2.90
CA GLY A 118 -14.06 9.56 -1.46
C GLY A 118 -14.77 8.52 -0.57
N GLU A 119 -15.43 7.51 -1.13
CA GLU A 119 -16.00 6.39 -0.36
C GLU A 119 -15.00 5.23 -0.28
N LEU A 120 -14.69 4.76 0.93
CA LEU A 120 -13.84 3.60 1.16
C LEU A 120 -14.59 2.30 0.81
N LEU A 121 -14.03 1.50 -0.09
CA LEU A 121 -14.64 0.27 -0.56
C LEU A 121 -14.45 -0.88 0.44
N ASP A 122 -15.56 -1.55 0.77
CA ASP A 122 -15.56 -2.76 1.59
C ASP A 122 -15.50 -4.01 0.70
N PHE A 123 -14.32 -4.61 0.58
CA PHE A 123 -14.12 -5.81 -0.22
C PHE A 123 -14.97 -7.01 0.23
N ALA A 124 -15.39 -7.08 1.51
CA ALA A 124 -16.28 -8.15 1.97
C ALA A 124 -17.68 -8.07 1.33
N LYS A 125 -18.04 -6.93 0.73
CA LYS A 125 -19.29 -6.72 -0.02
C LYS A 125 -19.14 -6.93 -1.54
N ALA A 126 -17.95 -7.29 -2.03
CA ALA A 126 -17.73 -7.51 -3.46
C ALA A 126 -18.53 -8.71 -3.99
N LYS A 127 -19.06 -8.59 -5.23
CA LYS A 127 -19.87 -9.64 -5.88
C LYS A 127 -19.07 -10.89 -6.25
N ILE A 128 -17.77 -10.74 -6.46
CA ILE A 128 -16.83 -11.79 -6.88
C ILE A 128 -15.60 -11.68 -5.97
N ASN A 129 -15.21 -12.79 -5.36
CA ASN A 129 -14.08 -12.88 -4.43
C ASN A 129 -13.19 -14.07 -4.80
N GLU A 130 -12.29 -13.88 -5.77
CA GLU A 130 -11.32 -14.89 -6.22
C GLU A 130 -9.98 -14.81 -5.45
N ILE A 131 -9.85 -13.89 -4.49
CA ILE A 131 -8.61 -13.57 -3.77
C ILE A 131 -8.78 -13.70 -2.25
N SER A 132 -7.66 -13.84 -1.53
CA SER A 132 -7.65 -13.75 -0.06
C SER A 132 -7.95 -12.32 0.39
N LEU A 133 -8.98 -12.16 1.22
CA LEU A 133 -9.29 -10.90 1.90
C LEU A 133 -8.58 -10.76 3.26
N THR A 134 -7.90 -11.82 3.73
CA THR A 134 -7.23 -11.85 5.03
C THR A 134 -5.72 -11.82 4.87
N GLY A 135 -5.13 -10.63 5.07
CA GLY A 135 -3.68 -10.43 5.15
C GLY A 135 -2.98 -10.26 3.79
N CYS A 136 -1.72 -9.83 3.86
CA CYS A 136 -0.88 -9.50 2.71
C CYS A 136 0.54 -10.03 2.92
N SER A 137 0.69 -11.35 2.85
CA SER A 137 1.98 -12.04 2.88
C SER A 137 2.43 -12.34 1.45
N LEU A 138 3.38 -11.58 0.95
CA LEU A 138 4.17 -12.02 -0.20
C LEU A 138 5.19 -13.06 0.32
N ALA A 139 5.63 -14.00 -0.53
CA ALA A 139 6.15 -15.29 -0.09
C ALA A 139 7.37 -15.27 0.89
N ALA A 140 8.00 -14.11 1.12
CA ALA A 140 9.03 -13.93 2.15
C ALA A 140 8.49 -13.88 3.59
N ASP A 141 7.25 -13.43 3.82
CA ASP A 141 6.68 -13.23 5.17
C ASP A 141 6.44 -14.56 5.93
N VAL A 142 6.39 -15.70 5.24
CA VAL A 142 6.07 -17.02 5.84
C VAL A 142 7.23 -17.60 6.65
N ILE A 143 8.48 -17.22 6.36
CA ILE A 143 9.68 -17.80 6.99
C ILE A 143 9.90 -17.31 8.44
N LYS A 144 9.29 -16.19 8.85
CA LYS A 144 9.59 -15.54 10.15
C LYS A 144 8.83 -16.12 11.35
N THR A 145 7.81 -16.96 11.14
CA THR A 145 6.86 -17.34 12.20
C THR A 145 7.04 -18.77 12.73
N THR A 146 7.93 -19.59 12.15
CA THR A 146 8.23 -20.95 12.63
C THR A 146 9.38 -20.98 13.64
N VAL A 147 9.19 -20.36 14.81
CA VAL A 147 9.94 -20.72 16.01
C VAL A 147 9.18 -21.80 16.77
N SER A 148 9.44 -23.06 16.43
CA SER A 148 9.00 -24.22 17.22
C SER A 148 9.82 -24.31 18.52
N PRO A 149 9.18 -24.49 19.69
CA PRO A 149 9.89 -24.81 20.91
C PRO A 149 10.27 -26.30 20.92
N THR A 150 11.54 -26.62 20.64
CA THR A 150 12.05 -27.98 20.82
C THR A 150 12.51 -28.17 22.26
N GLU A 151 11.91 -29.14 22.94
CA GLU A 151 12.18 -29.48 24.34
C GLU A 151 13.62 -29.98 24.57
N ALA A 152 14.19 -29.65 25.72
CA ALA A 152 15.54 -30.06 26.09
C ALA A 152 15.56 -31.50 26.64
N SER A 153 16.28 -32.39 25.97
CA SER A 153 16.58 -33.74 26.47
C SER A 153 17.87 -33.74 27.29
N ALA A 154 17.84 -34.35 28.47
CA ALA A 154 18.95 -34.38 29.42
C ALA A 154 19.78 -35.68 29.34
N ALA A 155 21.10 -35.57 29.50
CA ALA A 155 21.99 -36.64 29.96
C ALA A 155 23.29 -36.04 30.56
N PRO A 156 23.98 -36.72 31.51
CA PRO A 156 24.95 -36.08 32.40
C PRO A 156 26.43 -36.31 32.01
N SER A 157 27.33 -35.49 32.59
CA SER A 157 28.74 -35.84 32.75
C SER A 157 29.28 -35.27 34.06
N GLU A 158 29.99 -36.12 34.82
CA GLU A 158 30.65 -35.78 36.08
C GLU A 158 31.96 -35.01 35.86
N ALA A 159 32.41 -34.31 36.90
CA ALA A 159 33.76 -33.75 36.98
C ALA A 159 34.70 -34.71 37.73
N PRO A 160 36.03 -34.54 37.59
CA PRO A 160 36.79 -34.19 38.79
C PRO A 160 37.79 -33.03 38.59
N ALA A 161 38.22 -32.45 39.71
CA ALA A 161 39.09 -31.27 39.76
C ALA A 161 40.59 -31.62 39.90
N ASN A 162 41.49 -30.69 39.50
CA ASN A 162 42.50 -30.08 40.38
C ASN A 162 43.56 -29.20 39.65
N LEU A 163 43.75 -27.96 40.17
CA LEU A 163 45.01 -27.28 40.59
C LEU A 163 46.23 -27.18 39.61
N VAL A 164 46.99 -26.07 39.47
CA VAL A 164 47.07 -24.71 40.12
C VAL A 164 47.76 -23.69 39.17
N THR A 165 47.64 -22.36 39.43
CA THR A 165 48.57 -21.22 39.08
C THR A 165 48.95 -20.99 37.60
N GLU A 166 49.02 -19.80 36.99
CA GLU A 166 48.80 -18.36 37.34
C GLU A 166 48.82 -17.55 36.00
N ALA A 167 48.58 -16.23 35.84
CA ALA A 167 48.31 -15.07 36.71
C ALA A 167 47.58 -13.93 35.92
N VAL A 168 47.09 -12.90 36.64
CA VAL A 168 46.98 -11.44 36.32
C VAL A 168 46.87 -11.03 34.82
N THR A 169 45.78 -10.41 34.35
CA THR A 169 45.52 -8.96 34.58
C THR A 169 44.04 -8.58 34.44
N THR A 170 43.60 -7.65 35.29
CA THR A 170 42.26 -7.03 35.37
C THR A 170 42.00 -5.95 34.31
N VAL A 171 40.79 -5.88 33.73
CA VAL A 171 39.94 -4.66 33.71
C VAL A 171 38.46 -5.10 33.72
N ALA A 172 37.61 -4.40 34.49
CA ALA A 172 36.15 -4.62 34.57
C ALA A 172 35.38 -3.59 33.70
N PRO A 173 34.07 -3.75 33.44
CA PRO A 173 33.38 -2.98 32.40
C PRO A 173 33.00 -1.58 32.86
N THR A 174 33.00 -0.62 31.93
CA THR A 174 32.35 0.68 32.12
C THR A 174 30.88 0.62 31.72
N GLU A 175 30.07 1.24 32.56
CA GLU A 175 28.62 1.20 32.63
C GLU A 175 27.94 2.09 31.56
N ALA A 176 26.62 1.95 31.43
CA ALA A 176 25.82 2.75 30.49
C ALA A 176 25.72 4.22 30.93
N GLU A 177 25.86 5.16 29.98
CA GLU A 177 25.41 6.54 30.16
C GLU A 177 24.05 6.77 29.48
N ALA A 178 23.21 7.56 30.16
CA ALA A 178 21.82 7.76 29.80
C ALA A 178 21.65 8.83 28.71
N CYS A 179 20.76 8.61 27.75
CA CYS A 179 20.24 9.68 26.90
C CYS A 179 19.16 10.46 27.66
N SER A 180 19.59 11.48 28.41
CA SER A 180 18.69 12.34 29.19
C SER A 180 18.27 13.60 28.42
N GLU A 181 17.50 13.48 27.34
CA GLU A 181 16.62 14.58 26.89
C GLU A 181 15.55 14.15 25.87
N CYS A 182 14.34 13.84 26.37
CA CYS A 182 13.10 13.91 25.59
C CYS A 182 11.95 14.32 26.53
N LYS A 183 11.75 15.64 26.68
CA LYS A 183 10.59 16.22 27.36
C LYS A 183 10.00 17.34 26.52
N LYS A 184 8.67 17.41 26.54
CA LYS A 184 7.77 18.31 25.78
C LYS A 184 7.59 17.86 24.31
N GLN A 185 6.38 17.72 23.77
CA GLN A 185 5.06 17.90 24.38
C GLN A 185 4.04 17.01 23.65
N LEU A 186 3.35 16.11 24.36
CA LEU A 186 2.08 15.58 23.86
C LEU A 186 1.00 16.63 24.14
N VAL A 187 0.36 17.14 23.09
CA VAL A 187 -0.94 17.80 23.19
C VAL A 187 -1.91 16.97 22.38
N ALA A 188 -2.63 16.08 23.06
CA ALA A 188 -3.90 15.62 22.56
C ALA A 188 -4.87 16.81 22.66
N ASN A 189 -5.48 17.17 21.53
CA ASN A 189 -6.74 17.90 21.53
C ASN A 189 -7.75 17.02 20.82
N ASP A 190 -8.72 16.51 21.58
CA ASP A 190 -9.98 16.05 21.03
C ASP A 190 -10.58 17.19 20.18
N TYR A 191 -11.12 16.86 19.02
CA TYR A 191 -12.12 17.70 18.37
C TYR A 191 -13.33 16.86 18.00
N GLU A 192 -14.44 17.21 18.64
CA GLU A 192 -15.73 16.55 18.55
C GLU A 192 -16.38 16.73 17.16
N HIS A 193 -17.45 15.97 16.96
CA HIS A 193 -18.46 16.23 15.93
C HIS A 193 -18.73 17.73 15.73
N ASN A 194 -18.77 18.19 14.46
CA ASN A 194 -19.88 19.05 14.07
C ASN A 194 -20.22 19.06 12.58
N ASN A 195 -21.53 19.11 12.36
CA ASN A 195 -22.25 19.28 11.10
C ASN A 195 -21.65 20.33 10.15
N TYR A 196 -21.60 19.99 8.85
CA TYR A 196 -21.74 20.97 7.77
C TYR A 196 -22.74 20.52 6.70
N HIS A 197 -24.03 20.74 6.97
CA HIS A 197 -24.96 21.07 5.91
C HIS A 197 -24.65 22.50 5.42
N LYS A 198 -24.33 22.68 4.14
CA LYS A 198 -24.61 23.93 3.43
C LYS A 198 -24.85 23.66 1.94
N TYR A 199 -26.10 23.82 1.54
CA TYR A 199 -26.49 23.94 0.14
C TYR A 199 -25.84 25.16 -0.49
N ASN A 200 -25.50 25.08 -1.77
CA ASN A 200 -25.54 26.25 -2.65
C ASN A 200 -26.31 25.90 -3.93
N LYS A 201 -27.50 26.48 -4.06
CA LYS A 201 -28.22 26.54 -5.34
C LYS A 201 -27.54 27.56 -6.23
N TYR A 202 -27.32 27.20 -7.49
CA TYR A 202 -27.30 28.17 -8.57
C TYR A 202 -28.38 27.77 -9.58
N ASN A 203 -29.44 28.58 -9.63
CA ASN A 203 -30.31 28.64 -10.80
C ASN A 203 -29.69 29.65 -11.76
N TYR A 204 -29.59 29.32 -13.04
CA TYR A 204 -30.17 30.08 -14.16
C TYR A 204 -30.01 29.29 -15.46
#